data_AF-A0A917GAX4-F1
#
_entry.id   AF-A0A917GAX4-F1
#
_cell.length_a   1.000
_cell.length_b   1.000
_cell.length_c   1.000
_cell.angle_alpha   90.00
_cell.angle_beta   90.00
_cell.angle_gamma   90.00
#
_symmetry.space_group_name_H-M   'P 1'
#
loop_
_entity.id
_entity.type
_entity.pdbx_description
1 polymer ?
#
loop_
_entity_poly.entity_id
_entity_poly.type
_entity_poly.pdbx_seq_one_letter_code
_entity_poly.pdbx_strand_id
1 'polypeptide(L)'
;MVLNLEKIIKLSTPDNYMEHEGHDTRIAVGKFLSFEQTLRHANLALVYANEKEYDSKEKLHSFIKSVYIRHAILELNNSYDLLLQVPWFYYRIWESYNLGGALRDKKNKNDITRNSNKWVATAEKRCDEKKVRKYLLNHTDTAIKSLESEIKDFKDNYIFNANKPFTIRTLANQMKHNNTIVFDELREKVEKFNVKIGDTTIDLKKENQSFCITNYATEQANPNEVVYCIVNNMNETVDNFKNEYLVDINYINGEEFKAIDYLRLDTIVSLKDVYNEAIEYGNKLIDLYEEFYKVIAPNFDSLPTLSGPVTVNKVAESNIDEYFK
;
A
#
# COMPACT_ATOMS: atom_id res chain seq x y z
N MET A 1 -34.05 53.17 5.62
CA MET A 1 -34.29 52.10 4.62
C MET A 1 -34.71 50.86 5.39
N VAL A 2 -36.01 50.59 5.46
CA VAL A 2 -36.56 49.43 6.15
C VAL A 2 -36.59 48.30 5.14
N LEU A 3 -35.73 47.28 5.33
CA LEU A 3 -35.73 46.09 4.49
C LEU A 3 -37.01 45.31 4.78
N ASN A 4 -37.87 45.24 3.76
CA ASN A 4 -39.14 44.55 3.79
C ASN A 4 -38.86 43.03 3.83
N LEU A 5 -38.98 42.42 5.00
CA LEU A 5 -38.70 41.01 5.27
C LEU A 5 -39.74 40.04 4.65
N GLU A 6 -40.74 40.53 3.93
CA GLU A 6 -41.79 39.70 3.31
C GLU A 6 -41.36 38.95 2.05
N LYS A 7 -40.16 39.23 1.52
CA LYS A 7 -39.45 38.27 0.66
C LYS A 7 -38.43 37.51 1.50
N ILE A 8 -38.92 36.69 2.43
CA ILE A 8 -38.15 35.51 2.83
C ILE A 8 -38.03 34.69 1.55
N ILE A 9 -36.90 34.84 0.85
CA ILE A 9 -36.40 33.81 -0.05
C ILE A 9 -36.51 32.55 0.79
N LYS A 10 -37.42 31.66 0.43
CA LYS A 10 -37.60 30.36 1.07
C LYS A 10 -36.19 29.77 1.07
N LEU A 11 -35.49 29.84 2.20
CA LEU A 11 -34.15 29.30 2.29
C LEU A 11 -34.35 27.84 1.95
N SER A 12 -33.77 27.49 0.81
CA SER A 12 -33.80 26.16 0.28
C SER A 12 -33.45 25.18 1.40
N THR A 13 -34.10 24.01 1.45
CA THR A 13 -33.71 22.99 2.43
C THR A 13 -32.21 22.75 2.35
N PRO A 14 -31.54 22.29 3.43
CA PRO A 14 -30.10 22.03 3.41
C PRO A 14 -29.64 21.14 2.25
N ASP A 15 -30.55 20.37 1.64
CA ASP A 15 -30.34 19.60 0.42
C ASP A 15 -29.98 20.47 -0.80
N ASN A 16 -30.49 21.70 -0.90
CA ASN A 16 -30.14 22.62 -1.98
C ASN A 16 -28.80 23.34 -1.77
N TYR A 17 -28.11 23.06 -0.66
CA TYR A 17 -26.69 23.40 -0.50
C TYR A 17 -25.88 22.13 -0.75
N MET A 18 -25.48 21.95 -2.01
CA MET A 18 -24.51 20.92 -2.44
C MET A 18 -25.01 19.46 -2.43
N GLU A 19 -26.30 19.15 -2.31
CA GLU A 19 -26.81 17.78 -2.46
C GLU A 19 -27.72 17.66 -3.70
N HIS A 20 -27.52 16.61 -4.48
CA HIS A 20 -28.49 16.20 -5.50
C HIS A 20 -29.36 15.09 -4.90
N GLU A 21 -30.66 15.13 -5.19
CA GLU A 21 -31.54 14.01 -4.80
C GLU A 21 -30.97 12.69 -5.36
N GLY A 22 -30.97 11.65 -4.52
CA GLY A 22 -30.35 10.37 -4.84
C GLY A 22 -28.83 10.26 -4.65
N HIS A 23 -28.11 11.36 -4.36
CA HIS A 23 -26.64 11.36 -4.27
C HIS A 23 -26.14 11.85 -2.89
N ASP A 24 -24.95 11.43 -2.46
CA ASP A 24 -24.26 11.98 -1.27
C ASP A 24 -23.05 12.83 -1.68
N THR A 25 -23.32 13.98 -2.31
CA THR A 25 -22.31 14.80 -2.98
C THR A 25 -21.25 15.34 -2.02
N ARG A 26 -21.64 15.89 -0.87
CA ARG A 26 -20.67 16.46 0.10
C ARG A 26 -19.69 15.42 0.64
N ILE A 27 -20.16 14.19 0.86
CA ILE A 27 -19.30 13.11 1.34
C ILE A 27 -18.32 12.71 0.23
N ALA A 28 -18.81 12.54 -1.00
CA ALA A 28 -17.96 12.23 -2.15
C ALA A 28 -16.85 13.28 -2.37
N VAL A 29 -17.20 14.56 -2.23
CA VAL A 29 -16.24 15.69 -2.27
C VAL A 29 -15.22 15.58 -1.15
N GLY A 30 -15.67 15.31 0.08
CA GLY A 30 -14.77 15.05 1.20
C GLY A 30 -13.82 13.86 0.95
N LYS A 31 -14.26 12.85 0.18
CA LYS A 31 -13.43 11.72 -0.23
C LYS A 31 -12.41 12.09 -1.30
N PHE A 32 -12.77 12.91 -2.28
CA PHE A 32 -11.79 13.47 -3.23
C PHE A 32 -10.72 14.28 -2.50
N LEU A 33 -11.10 15.18 -1.59
CA LEU A 33 -10.14 15.97 -0.80
C LEU A 33 -9.25 15.10 0.10
N SER A 34 -9.82 14.06 0.71
CA SER A 34 -9.05 13.10 1.52
C SER A 34 -8.05 12.34 0.66
N PHE A 35 -8.46 11.88 -0.52
CA PHE A 35 -7.59 11.22 -1.49
C PHE A 35 -6.43 12.12 -1.90
N GLU A 36 -6.71 13.37 -2.27
CA GLU A 36 -5.69 14.33 -2.69
C GLU A 36 -4.68 14.61 -1.58
N GLN A 37 -5.15 14.77 -0.34
CA GLN A 37 -4.27 15.01 0.81
C GLN A 37 -3.35 13.80 1.07
N THR A 38 -3.92 12.60 1.12
CA THR A 38 -3.17 11.33 1.30
C THR A 38 -2.14 11.15 0.17
N LEU A 39 -2.53 11.42 -1.08
CA LEU A 39 -1.62 11.32 -2.21
C LEU A 39 -0.49 12.36 -2.16
N ARG A 40 -0.77 13.59 -1.71
CA ARG A 40 0.27 14.61 -1.49
C ARG A 40 1.26 14.20 -0.40
N HIS A 41 0.79 13.56 0.67
CA HIS A 41 1.68 13.02 1.71
C HIS A 41 2.56 11.89 1.16
N ALA A 42 1.99 10.98 0.36
CA ALA A 42 2.75 9.95 -0.33
C ALA A 42 3.83 10.57 -1.25
N ASN A 43 3.46 11.54 -2.08
CA ASN A 43 4.37 12.21 -3.00
C ASN A 43 5.50 12.90 -2.27
N LEU A 44 5.19 13.63 -1.18
CA LEU A 44 6.21 14.27 -0.34
C LEU A 44 7.18 13.24 0.23
N ALA A 45 6.67 12.12 0.75
CA ALA A 45 7.52 11.04 1.25
C ALA A 45 8.41 10.45 0.14
N LEU A 46 7.90 10.29 -1.08
CA LEU A 46 8.72 9.84 -2.21
C LEU A 46 9.81 10.85 -2.56
N VAL A 47 9.52 12.15 -2.54
CA VAL A 47 10.56 13.19 -2.74
C VAL A 47 11.68 13.04 -1.71
N TYR A 48 11.34 12.90 -0.42
CA TYR A 48 12.33 12.63 0.63
C TYR A 48 13.02 11.26 0.51
N ALA A 49 12.50 10.32 -0.27
CA ALA A 49 13.14 9.04 -0.51
C ALA A 49 14.01 9.02 -1.78
N ASN A 50 13.96 10.09 -2.59
CA ASN A 50 14.64 10.18 -3.86
C ASN A 50 16.16 10.05 -3.67
N GLU A 51 16.82 9.33 -4.59
CA GLU A 51 18.27 9.17 -4.56
C GLU A 51 19.01 10.51 -4.69
N LYS A 52 18.44 11.46 -5.43
CA LYS A 52 19.03 12.79 -5.65
C LYS A 52 19.12 13.65 -4.38
N GLU A 53 18.40 13.31 -3.30
CA GLU A 53 18.47 14.04 -2.04
C GLU A 53 19.71 13.74 -1.21
N TYR A 54 20.33 12.58 -1.44
CA TYR A 54 21.36 12.06 -0.55
C TYR A 54 22.63 11.77 -1.31
N ASP A 55 23.61 12.64 -1.11
CA ASP A 55 24.90 12.60 -1.80
C ASP A 55 25.90 11.69 -1.08
N SER A 56 25.53 10.44 -0.75
CA SER A 56 26.50 9.38 -0.36
C SER A 56 25.84 8.00 -0.24
N LYS A 57 26.66 6.94 -0.37
CA LYS A 57 26.29 5.53 -0.10
C LYS A 57 26.17 5.20 1.40
N GLU A 58 25.93 6.21 2.25
CA GLU A 58 25.86 5.98 3.69
C GLU A 58 24.65 5.13 4.08
N LYS A 59 24.88 4.21 5.02
CA LYS A 59 23.83 3.36 5.61
C LYS A 59 22.72 4.21 6.25
N LEU A 60 23.06 5.38 6.78
CA LEU A 60 22.11 6.35 7.33
C LEU A 60 21.13 6.87 6.27
N HIS A 61 21.60 7.18 5.06
CA HIS A 61 20.73 7.63 3.97
C HIS A 61 19.77 6.53 3.54
N SER A 62 20.25 5.29 3.43
CA SER A 62 19.39 4.13 3.15
C SER A 62 18.33 3.94 4.24
N PHE A 63 18.70 4.20 5.50
CA PHE A 63 17.76 4.11 6.62
C PHE A 63 16.67 5.18 6.52
N ILE A 64 17.06 6.44 6.26
CA ILE A 64 16.11 7.54 6.09
C ILE A 64 15.16 7.28 4.92
N LYS A 65 15.70 6.89 3.75
CA LYS A 65 14.89 6.50 2.58
C LYS A 65 13.88 5.41 2.91
N SER A 66 14.30 4.39 3.67
CA SER A 66 13.41 3.30 4.06
C SER A 66 12.21 3.76 4.91
N VAL A 67 12.41 4.76 5.78
CA VAL A 67 11.33 5.33 6.60
C VAL A 67 10.31 6.03 5.71
N TYR A 68 10.77 6.86 4.79
CA TYR A 68 9.89 7.59 3.89
C TYR A 68 9.19 6.68 2.87
N ILE A 69 9.88 5.68 2.32
CA ILE A 69 9.27 4.67 1.45
C ILE A 69 8.17 3.90 2.18
N ARG A 70 8.41 3.48 3.42
CA ARG A 70 7.37 2.82 4.24
C ARG A 70 6.15 3.71 4.42
N HIS A 71 6.34 5.01 4.64
CA HIS A 71 5.22 5.95 4.73
C HIS A 71 4.48 6.07 3.39
N ALA A 72 5.22 6.25 2.29
CA ALA A 72 4.65 6.32 0.95
C ALA A 72 3.80 5.09 0.59
N ILE A 73 4.28 3.88 0.89
CA ILE A 73 3.54 2.62 0.66
C ILE A 73 2.18 2.64 1.36
N LEU A 74 2.14 3.05 2.63
CA LEU A 74 0.90 3.09 3.41
C LEU A 74 -0.09 4.13 2.87
N GLU A 75 0.40 5.34 2.59
CA GLU A 75 -0.44 6.42 2.05
C GLU A 75 -0.96 6.06 0.65
N LEU A 76 -0.12 5.55 -0.26
CA LEU A 76 -0.55 5.10 -1.60
C LEU A 76 -1.59 3.98 -1.52
N ASN A 77 -1.38 2.99 -0.64
CA ASN A 77 -2.35 1.93 -0.40
C ASN A 77 -3.70 2.48 0.09
N ASN A 78 -3.67 3.48 0.98
CA ASN A 78 -4.88 4.12 1.49
C ASN A 78 -5.56 5.01 0.43
N SER A 79 -4.80 5.67 -0.45
CA SER A 79 -5.33 6.49 -1.53
C SER A 79 -6.26 5.68 -2.44
N TYR A 80 -5.89 4.45 -2.83
CA TYR A 80 -6.79 3.61 -3.63
C TYR A 80 -8.13 3.33 -2.91
N ASP A 81 -8.06 2.99 -1.62
CA ASP A 81 -9.26 2.68 -0.82
C ASP A 81 -10.15 3.92 -0.62
N LEU A 82 -9.57 5.12 -0.52
CA LEU A 82 -10.28 6.40 -0.50
C LEU A 82 -10.93 6.72 -1.84
N LEU A 83 -10.23 6.46 -2.95
CA LEU A 83 -10.75 6.73 -4.28
C LEU A 83 -11.99 5.87 -4.58
N LEU A 84 -11.98 4.58 -4.19
CA LEU A 84 -13.16 3.71 -4.28
C LEU A 84 -14.35 4.21 -3.45
N GLN A 85 -14.10 4.94 -2.35
CA GLN A 85 -15.17 5.49 -1.52
C GLN A 85 -15.92 6.65 -2.20
N VAL A 86 -15.32 7.30 -3.21
CA VAL A 86 -15.97 8.39 -3.95
C VAL A 86 -17.27 7.91 -4.62
N PRO A 87 -17.27 6.95 -5.56
CA PRO A 87 -18.51 6.44 -6.17
C PRO A 87 -19.38 5.70 -5.14
N TRP A 88 -18.77 5.06 -4.14
CA TRP A 88 -19.49 4.36 -3.07
C TRP A 88 -20.47 5.28 -2.33
N PHE A 89 -20.03 6.49 -2.00
CA PHE A 89 -20.88 7.50 -1.38
C PHE A 89 -21.70 8.28 -2.40
N TYR A 90 -21.07 8.77 -3.48
CA TYR A 90 -21.74 9.62 -4.45
C TYR A 90 -23.03 8.97 -4.98
N TYR A 91 -22.96 7.71 -5.44
CA TYR A 91 -24.11 6.96 -5.95
C TYR A 91 -24.87 6.17 -4.87
N ARG A 92 -24.55 6.37 -3.59
CA ARG A 92 -25.13 5.62 -2.45
C ARG A 92 -25.09 4.10 -2.66
N ILE A 93 -24.02 3.59 -3.27
CA ILE A 93 -23.84 2.15 -3.54
C ILE A 93 -24.04 1.32 -2.25
N TRP A 94 -23.61 1.87 -1.12
CA TRP A 94 -23.78 1.28 0.20
C TRP A 94 -25.23 0.89 0.54
N GLU A 95 -26.23 1.64 0.07
CA GLU A 95 -27.65 1.37 0.29
C GLU A 95 -28.06 0.05 -0.36
N SER A 96 -27.67 -0.14 -1.63
CA SER A 96 -27.96 -1.33 -2.44
C SER A 96 -27.40 -2.61 -1.80
N TYR A 97 -26.34 -2.51 -1.01
CA TYR A 97 -25.70 -3.63 -0.32
C TYR A 97 -25.93 -3.65 1.19
N ASN A 98 -26.87 -2.84 1.70
CA ASN A 98 -27.28 -2.82 3.11
C ASN A 98 -28.74 -3.27 3.29
N LEU A 99 -29.29 -4.07 2.38
CA LEU A 99 -30.62 -4.68 2.55
C LEU A 99 -30.67 -5.50 3.86
N GLY A 100 -31.50 -5.07 4.82
CA GLY A 100 -31.61 -5.70 6.15
C GLY A 100 -30.40 -5.52 7.08
N GLY A 101 -29.46 -4.64 6.74
CA GLY A 101 -28.21 -4.44 7.47
C GLY A 101 -28.29 -3.43 8.62
N ALA A 102 -27.15 -3.19 9.29
CA ALA A 102 -27.04 -2.35 10.47
C ALA A 102 -27.42 -0.87 10.27
N LEU A 103 -27.47 -0.39 9.01
CA LEU A 103 -27.92 0.97 8.67
C LEU A 103 -29.41 1.04 8.29
N ARG A 104 -30.19 -0.01 8.56
CA ARG A 104 -31.66 0.02 8.42
C ARG A 104 -32.34 0.18 9.76
N ASP A 105 -33.48 0.86 9.76
CA ASP A 105 -34.33 0.90 10.94
C ASP A 105 -34.85 -0.51 11.26
N LYS A 106 -34.70 -0.94 12.51
CA LYS A 106 -35.23 -2.23 12.99
C LYS A 106 -36.75 -2.23 13.03
N LYS A 107 -37.39 -1.06 13.16
CA LYS A 107 -38.85 -0.89 13.21
C LYS A 107 -39.46 -0.87 11.81
N ASN A 108 -38.81 -0.21 10.86
CA ASN A 108 -39.19 -0.21 9.46
C ASN A 108 -38.03 -0.73 8.61
N LYS A 109 -38.10 -2.01 8.23
CA LYS A 109 -37.02 -2.67 7.46
C LYS A 109 -36.74 -2.03 6.11
N ASN A 110 -37.57 -1.08 5.66
CA ASN A 110 -37.39 -0.34 4.42
C ASN A 110 -36.81 1.07 4.63
N ASP A 111 -36.77 1.58 5.87
CA ASP A 111 -36.16 2.88 6.18
C ASP A 111 -34.67 2.76 6.42
N ILE A 112 -33.94 3.75 5.91
CA ILE A 112 -32.49 3.86 6.02
C ILE A 112 -32.18 4.85 7.12
N THR A 113 -31.39 4.44 8.10
CA THR A 113 -31.00 5.28 9.23
C THR A 113 -29.85 6.22 8.83
N ARG A 114 -30.08 7.11 7.84
CA ARG A 114 -29.17 8.22 7.52
C ARG A 114 -29.07 9.15 8.73
N ASN A 115 -27.93 9.83 8.88
CA ASN A 115 -27.70 10.84 9.92
C ASN A 115 -27.75 10.34 11.38
N SER A 116 -27.71 9.02 11.60
CA SER A 116 -27.41 8.46 12.92
C SER A 116 -25.92 8.59 13.23
N ASN A 117 -25.56 8.73 14.51
CA ASN A 117 -24.16 8.83 14.90
C ASN A 117 -23.34 7.65 14.31
N LYS A 118 -22.24 7.97 13.61
CA LYS A 118 -21.29 7.02 12.99
C LYS A 118 -21.81 6.25 11.76
N TRP A 119 -22.89 6.68 11.11
CA TRP A 119 -23.41 6.00 9.90
C TRP A 119 -22.38 5.98 8.76
N VAL A 120 -21.67 7.10 8.53
CA VAL A 120 -20.62 7.22 7.50
C VAL A 120 -19.50 6.22 7.74
N ALA A 121 -18.93 6.19 8.95
CA ALA A 121 -17.88 5.25 9.33
C ALA A 121 -18.31 3.78 9.19
N THR A 122 -19.59 3.49 9.39
CA THR A 122 -20.14 2.14 9.19
C THR A 122 -20.26 1.79 7.71
N ALA A 123 -20.66 2.75 6.87
CA ALA A 123 -20.71 2.59 5.42
C ALA A 123 -19.30 2.45 4.82
N GLU A 124 -18.32 3.23 5.28
CA GLU A 124 -16.90 3.14 4.87
C GLU A 124 -16.34 1.75 5.09
N LYS A 125 -16.53 1.19 6.30
CA LYS A 125 -16.06 -0.18 6.64
C LYS A 125 -16.65 -1.28 5.77
N ARG A 126 -17.74 -1.00 5.05
CA ARG A 126 -18.44 -1.95 4.17
C ARG A 126 -18.18 -1.69 2.69
N CYS A 127 -17.46 -0.62 2.37
CA CYS A 127 -17.00 -0.33 1.03
C CYS A 127 -16.10 -1.47 0.57
N ASP A 128 -16.47 -2.08 -0.54
CA ASP A 128 -15.78 -3.22 -1.12
C ASP A 128 -15.74 -3.02 -2.63
N GLU A 129 -14.55 -3.19 -3.21
CA GLU A 129 -14.28 -2.96 -4.62
C GLU A 129 -15.23 -3.79 -5.52
N LYS A 130 -15.52 -5.05 -5.16
CA LYS A 130 -16.42 -5.90 -5.97
C LYS A 130 -17.83 -5.35 -6.00
N LYS A 131 -18.31 -4.78 -4.89
CA LYS A 131 -19.63 -4.13 -4.82
C LYS A 131 -19.68 -2.86 -5.65
N VAL A 132 -18.64 -2.02 -5.54
CA VAL A 132 -18.50 -0.78 -6.32
C VAL A 132 -18.51 -1.11 -7.82
N ARG A 133 -17.64 -2.01 -8.26
CA ARG A 133 -17.57 -2.45 -9.66
C ARG A 133 -18.88 -3.05 -10.15
N LYS A 134 -19.49 -3.94 -9.38
CA LYS A 134 -20.79 -4.54 -9.75
C LYS A 134 -21.88 -3.49 -9.91
N TYR A 135 -21.89 -2.44 -9.10
CA TYR A 135 -22.83 -1.34 -9.26
C TYR A 135 -22.57 -0.56 -10.56
N LEU A 136 -21.31 -0.14 -10.78
CA LEU A 136 -20.91 0.62 -11.96
C LEU A 136 -21.17 -0.14 -13.27
N LEU A 137 -20.87 -1.45 -13.31
CA LEU A 137 -21.11 -2.31 -14.49
C LEU A 137 -22.58 -2.35 -14.92
N ASN A 138 -23.49 -2.32 -13.94
CA ASN A 138 -24.94 -2.41 -14.16
C ASN A 138 -25.59 -1.03 -14.31
N HIS A 139 -24.81 0.06 -14.29
CA HIS A 139 -25.31 1.40 -14.49
C HIS A 139 -25.74 1.60 -15.95
N THR A 140 -26.79 2.39 -16.17
CA THR A 140 -27.32 2.66 -17.52
C THR A 140 -26.48 3.69 -18.27
N ASP A 141 -25.85 4.61 -17.55
CA ASP A 141 -24.93 5.62 -18.10
C ASP A 141 -23.59 4.97 -18.50
N THR A 142 -23.19 5.16 -19.76
CA THR A 142 -21.96 4.61 -20.32
C THR A 142 -20.68 5.18 -19.71
N ALA A 143 -20.67 6.47 -19.32
CA ALA A 143 -19.52 7.11 -18.68
C ALA A 143 -19.33 6.61 -17.24
N ILE A 144 -20.43 6.33 -16.53
CA ILE A 144 -20.38 5.70 -15.20
C ILE A 144 -19.92 4.25 -15.32
N LYS A 145 -20.41 3.54 -16.35
CA LYS A 145 -20.03 2.17 -16.61
C LYS A 145 -18.56 2.00 -16.96
N SER A 146 -17.95 2.96 -17.68
CA SER A 146 -16.51 2.90 -18.01
C SER A 146 -15.60 3.01 -16.78
N LEU A 147 -16.05 3.65 -15.68
CA LEU A 147 -15.28 3.64 -14.43
C LEU A 147 -15.03 2.22 -13.90
N GLU A 148 -15.91 1.25 -14.22
CA GLU A 148 -15.69 -0.13 -13.83
C GLU A 148 -14.47 -0.75 -14.50
N SER A 149 -14.29 -0.51 -15.81
CA SER A 149 -13.12 -0.99 -16.54
C SER A 149 -11.85 -0.32 -16.05
N GLU A 150 -11.87 0.98 -15.76
CA GLU A 150 -10.70 1.68 -15.19
C GLU A 150 -10.28 1.10 -13.83
N ILE A 151 -11.24 0.82 -12.94
CA ILE A 151 -10.93 0.18 -11.63
C ILE A 151 -10.37 -1.22 -11.84
N LYS A 152 -10.97 -1.99 -12.75
CA LYS A 152 -10.54 -3.36 -13.05
C LYS A 152 -9.11 -3.37 -13.60
N ASP A 153 -8.83 -2.53 -14.58
CA ASP A 153 -7.53 -2.48 -15.23
C ASP A 153 -6.46 -1.96 -14.28
N PHE A 154 -6.80 -0.98 -13.43
CA PHE A 154 -5.89 -0.55 -12.37
C PHE A 154 -5.57 -1.71 -11.41
N LYS A 155 -6.59 -2.45 -10.97
CA LYS A 155 -6.41 -3.58 -10.06
C LYS A 155 -5.53 -4.67 -10.66
N ASP A 156 -5.83 -5.09 -11.89
CA ASP A 156 -5.16 -6.22 -12.55
C ASP A 156 -3.68 -5.89 -12.85
N ASN A 157 -3.33 -4.61 -13.05
CA ASN A 157 -1.96 -4.21 -13.37
C ASN A 157 -1.14 -3.75 -12.16
N TYR A 158 -1.77 -3.15 -11.14
CA TYR A 158 -1.07 -2.44 -10.06
C TYR A 158 -1.36 -2.97 -8.65
N ILE A 159 -2.46 -3.70 -8.45
CA ILE A 159 -2.79 -4.30 -7.14
C ILE A 159 -2.40 -5.77 -7.14
N PHE A 160 -2.86 -6.51 -8.14
CA PHE A 160 -2.63 -7.95 -8.28
C PHE A 160 -1.94 -8.25 -9.61
N ASN A 161 -0.61 -8.14 -9.62
CA ASN A 161 0.19 -8.44 -10.80
C ASN A 161 1.14 -9.60 -10.51
N ALA A 162 0.86 -10.76 -11.08
CA ALA A 162 1.67 -11.97 -10.90
C ALA A 162 3.05 -11.89 -11.59
N ASN A 163 3.24 -10.94 -12.51
CA ASN A 163 4.50 -10.75 -13.23
C ASN A 163 5.46 -9.80 -12.49
N LYS A 164 4.99 -9.12 -11.43
CA LYS A 164 5.82 -8.28 -10.58
C LYS A 164 6.27 -9.07 -9.34
N PRO A 165 7.50 -8.89 -8.85
CA PRO A 165 7.97 -9.52 -7.61
C PRO A 165 7.16 -9.06 -6.39
N PHE A 166 6.66 -7.82 -6.42
CA PHE A 166 5.78 -7.25 -5.41
C PHE A 166 4.93 -6.12 -6.03
N THR A 167 3.89 -5.70 -5.31
CA THR A 167 3.12 -4.48 -5.59
C THR A 167 3.02 -3.65 -4.30
N ILE A 168 2.60 -2.38 -4.41
CA ILE A 168 2.33 -1.55 -3.21
C ILE A 168 1.34 -2.23 -2.25
N ARG A 169 0.33 -2.95 -2.78
CA ARG A 169 -0.64 -3.67 -1.96
C ARG A 169 -0.01 -4.84 -1.20
N THR A 170 0.87 -5.63 -1.84
CA THR A 170 1.52 -6.76 -1.16
C THR A 170 2.48 -6.26 -0.09
N LEU A 171 3.23 -5.19 -0.36
CA LEU A 171 4.13 -4.55 0.62
C LEU A 171 3.36 -3.96 1.82
N ALA A 172 2.25 -3.26 1.58
CA ALA A 172 1.40 -2.73 2.66
C ALA A 172 0.82 -3.86 3.54
N ASN A 173 0.37 -4.96 2.93
CA ASN A 173 -0.09 -6.14 3.66
C ASN A 173 1.03 -6.78 4.48
N GLN A 174 2.24 -6.89 3.92
CA GLN A 174 3.40 -7.38 4.64
C GLN A 174 3.72 -6.50 5.85
N MET A 175 3.70 -5.18 5.72
CA MET A 175 3.87 -4.26 6.84
C MET A 175 2.79 -4.43 7.91
N LYS A 176 1.55 -4.70 7.52
CA LYS A 176 0.43 -4.92 8.45
C LYS A 176 0.57 -6.23 9.25
N HIS A 177 1.06 -7.30 8.62
CA HIS A 177 1.13 -8.62 9.24
C HIS A 177 2.47 -8.92 9.92
N ASN A 178 3.56 -8.43 9.36
CA ASN A 178 4.92 -8.69 9.82
C ASN A 178 5.59 -7.46 10.48
N ASN A 179 4.91 -6.31 10.54
CA ASN A 179 5.40 -5.03 11.06
C ASN A 179 6.66 -4.47 10.37
N THR A 180 7.15 -5.11 9.30
CA THR A 180 8.39 -4.73 8.63
C THR A 180 8.47 -5.15 7.17
N ILE A 181 9.28 -4.43 6.42
CA ILE A 181 9.82 -4.78 5.10
C ILE A 181 11.34 -4.83 5.27
N VAL A 182 11.97 -5.89 4.76
CA VAL A 182 13.43 -6.03 4.82
C VAL A 182 14.02 -5.48 3.53
N PHE A 183 14.82 -4.43 3.66
CA PHE A 183 15.49 -3.80 2.53
C PHE A 183 16.91 -4.34 2.38
N ASP A 184 17.28 -4.72 1.17
CA ASP A 184 18.60 -5.27 0.87
C ASP A 184 19.75 -4.30 1.22
N GLU A 185 19.53 -3.00 1.05
CA GLU A 185 20.49 -1.93 1.34
C GLU A 185 20.75 -1.74 2.85
N LEU A 186 19.84 -2.22 3.70
CA LEU A 186 19.96 -2.11 5.16
C LEU A 186 20.48 -3.38 5.82
N ARG A 187 20.47 -4.49 5.09
CA ARG A 187 20.94 -5.78 5.59
C ARG A 187 22.45 -5.79 5.73
N GLU A 188 22.92 -6.42 6.79
CA GLU A 188 24.33 -6.74 6.94
C GLU A 188 24.66 -7.96 6.10
N LYS A 189 25.42 -7.73 5.02
CA LYS A 189 25.88 -8.79 4.14
C LYS A 189 27.19 -9.35 4.67
N VAL A 190 27.31 -10.67 4.75
CA VAL A 190 28.57 -11.32 5.11
C VAL A 190 29.60 -11.02 4.02
N GLU A 191 30.53 -10.11 4.27
CA GLU A 191 31.53 -9.69 3.28
C GLU A 191 32.68 -10.70 3.10
N LYS A 192 33.11 -11.34 4.19
CA LYS A 192 34.22 -12.30 4.21
C LYS A 192 33.86 -13.48 5.09
N PHE A 193 34.21 -14.68 4.63
CA PHE A 193 34.06 -15.89 5.43
C PHE A 193 35.39 -16.64 5.49
N ASN A 194 36.13 -16.38 6.56
CA ASN A 194 37.49 -16.88 6.70
C ASN A 194 37.50 -18.19 7.48
N VAL A 195 38.05 -19.24 6.88
CA VAL A 195 38.39 -20.49 7.57
C VAL A 195 39.89 -20.58 7.73
N LYS A 196 40.32 -20.86 8.96
CA LYS A 196 41.74 -21.07 9.30
C LYS A 196 42.03 -22.58 9.34
N ILE A 197 42.92 -23.05 8.46
CA ILE A 197 43.41 -24.43 8.42
C ILE A 197 44.91 -24.39 8.68
N GLY A 198 45.32 -24.82 9.89
CA GLY A 198 46.70 -24.63 10.35
C GLY A 198 47.08 -23.14 10.37
N ASP A 199 48.12 -22.76 9.62
CA ASP A 199 48.58 -21.37 9.49
C ASP A 199 47.98 -20.62 8.29
N THR A 200 47.17 -21.28 7.46
CA THR A 200 46.56 -20.66 6.27
C THR A 200 45.15 -20.18 6.58
N THR A 201 44.82 -18.96 6.13
CA THR A 201 43.45 -18.41 6.17
C THR A 201 42.90 -18.34 4.75
N ILE A 202 41.74 -18.93 4.52
CA ILE A 202 41.08 -18.99 3.22
C ILE A 202 39.74 -18.25 3.33
N ASP A 203 39.49 -17.29 2.44
CA ASP A 203 38.19 -16.63 2.32
C ASP A 203 37.30 -17.44 1.36
N LEU A 204 36.41 -18.25 1.92
CA LEU A 204 35.60 -19.21 1.17
C LEU A 204 34.62 -18.53 0.20
N LYS A 205 34.31 -17.25 0.43
CA LYS A 205 33.44 -16.47 -0.47
C LYS A 205 34.18 -16.09 -1.75
N LYS A 206 35.46 -15.71 -1.65
CA LYS A 206 36.30 -15.36 -2.81
C LYS A 206 36.61 -16.56 -3.70
N GLU A 207 36.82 -17.72 -3.09
CA GLU A 207 37.18 -18.94 -3.81
C GLU A 207 35.97 -19.65 -4.44
N ASN A 208 34.74 -19.14 -4.22
CA ASN A 208 33.49 -19.76 -4.67
C ASN A 208 33.38 -21.25 -4.26
N GLN A 209 33.88 -21.58 -3.06
CA GLN A 209 33.98 -22.95 -2.57
C GLN A 209 32.86 -23.26 -1.60
N SER A 210 31.98 -24.19 -1.96
CA SER A 210 30.99 -24.76 -1.06
C SER A 210 31.67 -25.66 -0.02
N PHE A 211 31.32 -25.50 1.25
CA PHE A 211 31.80 -26.37 2.32
C PHE A 211 30.60 -26.83 3.15
N CYS A 212 30.60 -28.10 3.53
CA CYS A 212 29.71 -28.61 4.56
C CYS A 212 30.57 -28.87 5.80
N ILE A 213 30.35 -28.10 6.87
CA ILE A 213 30.93 -28.39 8.18
C ILE A 213 29.81 -29.00 9.02
N THR A 214 29.90 -30.31 9.23
CA THR A 214 29.10 -31.03 10.21
C THR A 214 29.81 -30.95 11.56
N ASN A 215 29.41 -29.97 12.37
CA ASN A 215 29.86 -29.89 13.77
C ASN A 215 28.84 -30.59 14.65
N TYR A 216 29.30 -31.61 15.37
CA TYR A 216 28.52 -32.29 16.40
C TYR A 216 28.70 -31.55 17.72
N ALA A 217 27.66 -30.85 18.16
CA ALA A 217 27.64 -30.30 19.52
C ALA A 217 27.25 -31.40 20.50
N THR A 218 28.00 -31.56 21.57
CA THR A 218 27.71 -32.56 22.61
C THR A 218 27.14 -31.93 23.86
N GLU A 219 26.33 -32.68 24.60
CA GLU A 219 25.71 -32.18 25.82
C GLU A 219 26.77 -31.95 26.90
N GLN A 220 26.73 -30.79 27.56
CA GLN A 220 27.76 -30.40 28.52
C GLN A 220 27.82 -31.36 29.74
N ALA A 221 26.69 -31.99 30.07
CA ALA A 221 26.58 -32.99 31.13
C ALA A 221 26.93 -34.41 30.65
N ASN A 222 26.87 -34.67 29.34
CA ASN A 222 27.13 -35.97 28.72
C ASN A 222 27.86 -35.82 27.37
N PRO A 223 29.21 -35.75 27.37
CA PRO A 223 29.98 -35.46 26.15
C PRO A 223 29.88 -36.52 25.04
N ASN A 224 29.28 -37.69 25.32
CA ASN A 224 29.06 -38.76 24.34
C ASN A 224 27.71 -38.60 23.61
N GLU A 225 26.86 -37.70 24.07
CA GLU A 225 25.56 -37.42 23.47
C GLU A 225 25.68 -36.22 22.54
N VAL A 226 25.52 -36.48 21.25
CA VAL A 226 25.41 -35.42 20.24
C VAL A 226 24.00 -34.83 20.33
N VAL A 227 23.89 -33.51 20.26
CA VAL A 227 22.63 -32.77 20.40
C VAL A 227 22.15 -32.24 19.05
N TYR A 228 23.06 -31.72 18.22
CA TYR A 228 22.74 -31.23 16.88
C TYR A 228 23.94 -31.27 15.93
N CYS A 229 23.64 -31.23 14.63
CA CYS A 229 24.58 -31.06 13.52
C CYS A 229 24.29 -29.74 12.82
N ILE A 230 25.31 -28.90 12.65
CA ILE A 230 25.24 -27.73 11.77
C ILE A 230 25.47 -28.20 10.33
N VAL A 231 24.64 -27.77 9.37
CA VAL A 231 24.86 -28.00 7.93
C VAL A 231 24.92 -26.63 7.26
N ASN A 232 26.05 -26.35 6.61
CA ASN A 232 26.22 -25.10 5.85
C ASN A 232 26.02 -25.40 4.36
N ASN A 233 25.01 -24.79 3.75
CA ASN A 233 24.71 -24.96 2.33
C ASN A 233 24.99 -23.64 1.58
N MET A 234 25.99 -23.66 0.70
CA MET A 234 26.36 -22.53 -0.18
C MET A 234 25.81 -22.66 -1.61
N ASN A 235 25.07 -23.73 -1.92
CA ASN A 235 24.69 -24.07 -3.29
C ASN A 235 23.20 -23.85 -3.63
N GLU A 236 22.37 -23.46 -2.67
CA GLU A 236 20.97 -23.16 -2.99
C GLU A 236 20.87 -21.76 -3.58
N THR A 237 20.84 -21.71 -4.92
CA THR A 237 20.28 -20.58 -5.65
C THR A 237 18.81 -20.45 -5.29
N VAL A 238 18.51 -19.70 -4.24
CA VAL A 238 17.17 -19.14 -4.02
C VAL A 238 17.09 -17.90 -4.89
N ASP A 239 16.73 -18.12 -6.16
CA ASP A 239 16.40 -17.25 -7.31
C ASP A 239 16.89 -15.78 -7.45
N ASN A 240 17.41 -15.12 -6.42
CA ASN A 240 18.09 -13.82 -6.49
C ASN A 240 19.22 -13.64 -5.45
N PHE A 241 19.48 -14.62 -4.57
CA PHE A 241 20.45 -14.51 -3.47
C PHE A 241 21.66 -15.42 -3.64
N LYS A 242 22.31 -15.33 -4.81
CA LYS A 242 23.65 -15.92 -4.99
C LYS A 242 24.57 -15.39 -3.88
N ASN A 243 25.12 -16.30 -3.07
CA ASN A 243 26.22 -16.07 -2.12
C ASN A 243 25.86 -15.62 -0.69
N GLU A 244 24.66 -15.93 -0.17
CA GLU A 244 24.40 -15.82 1.28
C GLU A 244 24.63 -17.15 2.01
N TYR A 245 25.33 -17.11 3.13
CA TYR A 245 25.63 -18.28 3.94
C TYR A 245 24.40 -18.68 4.77
N LEU A 246 23.82 -19.83 4.45
CA LEU A 246 22.72 -20.45 5.17
C LEU A 246 23.26 -21.52 6.13
N VAL A 247 22.94 -21.35 7.41
CA VAL A 247 23.31 -22.28 8.49
C VAL A 247 22.08 -23.05 8.93
N ASP A 248 21.90 -24.26 8.40
CA ASP A 248 20.85 -25.16 8.84
C ASP A 248 21.31 -25.90 10.12
N ILE A 249 20.37 -26.20 11.02
CA ILE A 249 20.63 -26.97 12.25
C ILE A 249 19.72 -28.20 12.24
N ASN A 250 20.34 -29.37 12.17
CA ASN A 250 19.66 -30.65 12.29
C ASN A 250 19.78 -31.17 13.71
N TYR A 251 18.66 -31.21 14.44
CA TYR A 251 18.59 -31.78 15.78
C TYR A 251 18.35 -33.29 15.71
N ILE A 252 18.95 -34.05 16.63
CA ILE A 252 18.85 -35.52 16.62
C ILE A 252 17.44 -36.03 16.95
N ASN A 253 16.62 -35.23 17.62
CA ASN A 253 15.20 -35.49 17.86
C ASN A 253 14.34 -35.40 16.57
N GLY A 254 14.95 -35.08 15.42
CA GLY A 254 14.29 -35.02 14.12
C GLY A 254 13.75 -33.64 13.74
N GLU A 255 13.96 -32.62 14.57
CA GLU A 255 13.68 -31.23 14.19
C GLU A 255 14.79 -30.70 13.27
N GLU A 256 14.40 -30.04 12.20
CA GLU A 256 15.29 -29.36 11.27
C GLU A 256 14.97 -27.87 11.31
N PHE A 257 15.96 -27.06 11.67
CA PHE A 257 15.89 -25.61 11.52
C PHE A 257 16.59 -25.21 10.24
N LYS A 258 15.86 -24.66 9.28
CA LYS A 258 16.45 -24.18 8.03
C LYS A 258 16.75 -22.70 8.14
N ALA A 259 17.95 -22.30 7.74
CA ALA A 259 18.32 -20.89 7.76
C ALA A 259 17.44 -20.02 6.86
N ILE A 260 16.92 -20.61 5.79
CA ILE A 260 15.98 -19.95 4.89
C ILE A 260 14.70 -19.49 5.61
N ASP A 261 14.27 -20.20 6.66
CA ASP A 261 13.02 -19.91 7.38
C ASP A 261 13.11 -18.63 8.22
N TYR A 262 14.31 -18.29 8.71
CA TYR A 262 14.51 -17.04 9.47
C TYR A 262 14.96 -15.88 8.57
N LEU A 263 15.69 -16.16 7.49
CA LEU A 263 16.17 -15.12 6.59
C LEU A 263 15.05 -14.56 5.70
N ARG A 264 13.97 -15.34 5.46
CA ARG A 264 12.82 -14.95 4.62
C ARG A 264 13.28 -14.23 3.36
N LEU A 265 14.23 -14.83 2.65
CA LEU A 265 14.91 -14.22 1.52
C LEU A 265 13.93 -13.81 0.40
N ASP A 266 12.82 -14.54 0.28
CA ASP A 266 11.68 -14.24 -0.58
C ASP A 266 10.96 -12.90 -0.26
N THR A 267 11.22 -12.33 0.91
CA THR A 267 10.60 -11.07 1.38
C THR A 267 11.53 -9.86 1.30
N ILE A 268 12.76 -10.05 0.82
CA ILE A 268 13.78 -9.00 0.73
C ILE A 268 13.62 -8.25 -0.58
N VAL A 269 13.57 -6.92 -0.50
CA VAL A 269 13.33 -6.02 -1.64
C VAL A 269 14.38 -4.91 -1.68
N SER A 270 14.67 -4.38 -2.87
CA SER A 270 15.50 -3.18 -3.01
C SER A 270 14.68 -1.91 -2.75
N LEU A 271 15.26 -0.95 -2.02
CA LEU A 271 14.69 0.40 -1.87
C LEU A 271 14.40 1.05 -3.22
N LYS A 272 15.29 0.87 -4.20
CA LYS A 272 15.15 1.45 -5.54
C LYS A 272 13.96 0.86 -6.29
N ASP A 273 13.81 -0.46 -6.27
CA ASP A 273 12.70 -1.12 -6.97
C ASP A 273 11.36 -0.74 -6.33
N VAL A 274 11.32 -0.67 -4.99
CA VAL A 274 10.12 -0.23 -4.26
C VAL A 274 9.79 1.24 -4.54
N TYR A 275 10.79 2.11 -4.61
CA TYR A 275 10.62 3.51 -4.98
C TYR A 275 10.02 3.67 -6.39
N ASN A 276 10.54 2.94 -7.36
CA ASN A 276 10.05 2.96 -8.74
C ASN A 276 8.60 2.45 -8.84
N GLU A 277 8.30 1.33 -8.16
CA GLU A 277 6.94 0.80 -8.07
C GLU A 277 5.97 1.82 -7.45
N ALA A 278 6.41 2.55 -6.42
CA ALA A 278 5.60 3.57 -5.76
C ALA A 278 5.31 4.78 -6.65
N ILE A 279 6.29 5.24 -7.44
CA ILE A 279 6.09 6.29 -8.44
C ILE A 279 5.11 5.83 -9.51
N GLU A 280 5.29 4.63 -10.06
CA GLU A 280 4.41 4.10 -11.11
C GLU A 280 2.97 3.99 -10.59
N TYR A 281 2.80 3.39 -9.41
CA TYR A 281 1.51 3.23 -8.75
C TYR A 281 0.83 4.59 -8.47
N GLY A 282 1.58 5.55 -7.91
CA GLY A 282 1.08 6.90 -7.63
C GLY A 282 0.63 7.64 -8.89
N ASN A 283 1.43 7.59 -9.96
CA ASN A 283 1.07 8.22 -11.24
C ASN A 283 -0.17 7.58 -11.87
N LYS A 284 -0.34 6.27 -11.71
CA LYS A 284 -1.52 5.56 -12.21
C LYS A 284 -2.77 5.77 -11.35
N LEU A 285 -2.60 6.03 -10.06
CA LEU A 285 -3.69 6.49 -9.20
C LEU A 285 -4.20 7.87 -9.62
N ILE A 286 -3.29 8.77 -10.05
CA ILE A 286 -3.66 10.08 -10.59
C ILE A 286 -4.52 9.89 -11.86
N ASP A 287 -4.06 9.07 -12.80
CA ASP A 287 -4.83 8.74 -14.01
C ASP A 287 -6.26 8.23 -13.66
N LEU A 288 -6.37 7.31 -12.69
CA LEU A 288 -7.66 6.79 -12.24
C LEU A 288 -8.53 7.86 -11.55
N TYR A 289 -7.93 8.75 -10.76
CA TYR A 289 -8.62 9.87 -10.13
C TYR A 289 -9.18 10.84 -11.17
N GLU A 290 -8.42 11.15 -12.22
CA GLU A 290 -8.86 12.05 -13.29
C GLU A 290 -10.12 11.51 -13.99
N GLU A 291 -10.19 10.20 -14.24
CA GLU A 291 -11.38 9.57 -14.80
C GLU A 291 -12.58 9.63 -13.84
N PHE A 292 -12.38 9.37 -12.54
CA PHE A 292 -13.43 9.52 -11.54
C PHE A 292 -13.94 10.96 -11.46
N TYR A 293 -13.02 11.93 -11.43
CA TYR A 293 -13.33 13.34 -11.37
C TYR A 293 -14.12 13.78 -12.60
N LYS A 294 -13.68 13.41 -13.79
CA LYS A 294 -14.36 13.73 -15.06
C LYS A 294 -15.80 13.23 -15.12
N VAL A 295 -16.09 12.05 -14.56
CA VAL A 295 -17.43 11.46 -14.58
C VAL A 295 -18.32 12.01 -13.47
N ILE A 296 -17.77 12.22 -12.27
CA ILE A 296 -18.55 12.55 -11.08
C ILE A 296 -18.66 14.06 -10.86
N ALA A 297 -17.56 14.81 -11.02
CA ALA A 297 -17.48 16.22 -10.66
C ALA A 297 -18.38 17.18 -11.47
N PRO A 298 -18.74 16.91 -12.75
CA PRO A 298 -19.71 17.75 -13.46
C PRO A 298 -21.07 17.86 -12.75
N ASN A 299 -21.40 16.89 -11.88
CA ASN A 299 -22.65 16.89 -11.12
C ASN A 299 -22.53 17.63 -9.78
N PHE A 300 -21.52 18.48 -9.60
CA PHE A 300 -21.29 19.14 -8.32
C PHE A 300 -21.77 20.58 -8.25
N ASP A 301 -22.15 21.21 -9.38
CA ASP A 301 -22.84 22.49 -9.68
C ASP A 301 -22.69 23.74 -8.75
N SER A 302 -22.13 23.65 -7.54
CA SER A 302 -22.18 24.68 -6.51
C SER A 302 -21.11 24.54 -5.41
N LEU A 303 -19.99 23.83 -5.67
CA LEU A 303 -18.91 23.71 -4.69
C LEU A 303 -17.89 24.84 -4.81
N PRO A 304 -17.78 25.75 -3.83
CA PRO A 304 -16.71 26.75 -3.78
C PRO A 304 -15.34 26.15 -3.43
N THR A 305 -15.28 24.90 -2.95
CA THR A 305 -14.04 24.24 -2.49
C THR A 305 -13.34 23.39 -3.55
N LEU A 306 -14.02 22.99 -4.63
CA LEU A 306 -13.40 22.32 -5.78
C LEU A 306 -13.29 23.36 -6.91
N SER A 307 -12.21 24.14 -6.92
CA SER A 307 -11.94 25.16 -7.95
C SER A 307 -11.45 24.56 -9.29
N GLY A 308 -11.95 23.37 -9.67
CA GLY A 308 -11.49 22.58 -10.81
C GLY A 308 -10.77 21.29 -10.38
N PRO A 309 -10.43 20.39 -11.33
CA PRO A 309 -9.58 19.24 -11.04
C PRO A 309 -8.30 19.76 -10.41
N VAL A 310 -7.97 19.26 -9.22
CA VAL A 310 -6.72 19.62 -8.58
C VAL A 310 -5.61 19.01 -9.42
N THR A 311 -4.71 19.85 -9.93
CA THR A 311 -3.49 19.40 -10.59
C THR A 311 -2.63 18.70 -9.55
N VAL A 312 -2.86 17.41 -9.35
CA VAL A 312 -1.94 16.57 -8.59
C VAL A 312 -0.80 16.28 -9.56
N ASN A 313 0.32 16.95 -9.35
CA ASN A 313 1.49 16.75 -10.18
C ASN A 313 1.91 15.28 -10.08
N LYS A 314 2.04 14.62 -11.23
CA LYS A 314 2.73 13.34 -11.33
C LYS A 314 4.12 13.52 -10.73
N VAL A 315 4.54 12.57 -9.90
CA VAL A 315 5.87 12.62 -9.31
C VAL A 315 6.84 12.32 -10.45
N ALA A 316 7.49 13.37 -10.95
CA ALA A 316 8.76 13.24 -11.63
C ALA A 316 9.83 12.99 -10.56
N GLU A 317 11.00 12.49 -10.95
CA GLU A 317 12.17 12.37 -10.06
C GLU A 317 12.72 13.75 -9.63
N SER A 318 11.89 14.57 -9.02
CA SER A 318 12.20 15.90 -8.55
C SER A 318 12.77 15.84 -7.15
N ASN A 319 13.72 16.70 -6.87
CA ASN A 319 14.19 16.91 -5.50
C ASN A 319 13.25 17.87 -4.73
N ILE A 320 13.46 18.05 -3.43
CA ILE A 320 12.67 18.92 -2.55
C ILE A 320 12.60 20.34 -3.10
N ASP A 321 13.75 20.87 -3.55
CA ASP A 321 13.86 22.22 -4.09
C ASP A 321 13.08 22.42 -5.38
N GLU A 322 12.91 21.37 -6.19
CA GLU A 322 12.05 21.34 -7.38
C GLU A 322 10.58 21.12 -7.03
N TYR A 323 10.29 20.31 -6.00
CA TYR A 323 8.92 19.99 -5.60
C TYR A 323 8.14 21.20 -5.05
N PHE A 324 8.84 22.14 -4.38
CA PHE A 324 8.23 23.34 -3.80
C PHE A 324 8.23 24.58 -4.71
N LYS A 325 8.77 24.48 -5.94
CA LYS A 325 8.77 25.55 -6.94
C LYS A 325 7.59 25.47 -7.91
#